data_AF-A0A943IEV2-F1
#
_entry.id   AF-A0A943IEV2-F1
#
_cell.length_a   1.000
_cell.length_b   1.000
_cell.length_c   1.000
_cell.angle_alpha   90.00
_cell.angle_beta   90.00
_cell.angle_gamma   90.00
#
_symmetry.space_group_name_H-M   'P 1'
#
loop_
_entity.id
_entity.type
_entity.pdbx_description
1 polymer ?
#
loop_
_entity_poly.entity_id
_entity_poly.type
_entity_poly.pdbx_seq_one_letter_code
_entity_poly.pdbx_strand_id
1 'polypeptide(L)'
;MFFYKEGIITRRILCVILLGGLLLTMLSGCTSREPSPESGSESRTASASEPLSPEDPFYEEVLRTLGAEKTEDGLLVATPCSLLTVNWAEPEDLEGYRYCHWYMEQLSDLPAEEKRARYTPPEGETGWLIPAEELENALRESFTAADPAFLREQAAYYDTDAGQYHALLTGGRGSGLTYWAAPLRQNGDTWTVLLSGANAEGTRVRGSLTVLRQDDDPVRLVSWNPDRSTMS
;
A
#
# COMPACT_ATOMS: atom_id res chain seq x y z
N MET A 1 49.61 13.59 32.72
CA MET A 1 49.91 14.76 31.86
C MET A 1 49.02 14.67 30.63
N PHE A 2 48.27 15.73 30.36
CA PHE A 2 47.31 15.98 29.26
C PHE A 2 45.92 15.31 29.28
N PHE A 3 45.00 16.08 29.88
CA PHE A 3 43.57 16.21 29.57
C PHE A 3 43.33 16.73 28.14
N TYR A 4 42.22 16.32 27.51
CA TYR A 4 41.14 17.20 26.97
C TYR A 4 40.31 16.45 25.90
N LYS A 5 39.07 16.05 26.22
CA LYS A 5 37.99 15.98 25.21
C LYS A 5 36.56 15.94 25.78
N GLU A 6 36.31 16.57 26.93
CA GLU A 6 34.94 16.82 27.44
C GLU A 6 34.42 18.23 27.09
N GLY A 7 34.88 18.81 25.98
CA GLY A 7 34.62 20.21 25.61
C GLY A 7 33.65 20.44 24.44
N ILE A 8 32.90 19.43 23.98
CA ILE A 8 32.08 19.52 22.75
C ILE A 8 30.57 19.42 23.01
N ILE A 9 30.14 18.77 24.10
CA ILE A 9 28.72 18.50 24.34
C ILE A 9 28.03 19.70 25.03
N THR A 10 28.74 20.47 25.84
CA THR A 10 28.17 21.58 26.65
C THR A 10 27.95 22.88 25.86
N ARG A 11 28.54 23.02 24.66
CA ARG A 11 28.50 24.27 23.88
C ARG A 11 27.31 24.39 22.91
N ARG A 12 26.61 23.29 22.59
CA ARG A 12 25.46 23.29 21.68
C ARG A 12 24.13 23.55 22.38
N ILE A 13 24.01 23.20 23.67
CA ILE A 13 22.78 23.38 24.45
C ILE A 13 22.63 24.84 24.94
N LEU A 14 23.75 25.55 25.16
CA LEU A 14 23.73 26.95 25.61
C LEU A 14 23.28 27.96 24.53
N CYS A 15 23.50 27.67 23.23
CA CYS A 15 23.11 28.58 22.14
C CYS A 15 21.61 28.59 21.86
N VAL A 16 20.87 27.53 22.18
CA VAL A 16 19.42 27.45 21.91
C VAL A 16 18.61 28.23 22.95
N ILE A 17 19.11 28.36 24.18
CA ILE A 17 18.41 29.03 25.28
C ILE A 17 18.63 30.56 25.25
N LEU A 18 19.78 31.02 24.73
CA LEU A 18 20.09 32.46 24.60
C LEU A 18 19.40 33.14 23.40
N LEU A 19 18.97 32.38 22.39
CA LEU A 19 18.16 32.89 21.26
C LEU A 19 16.65 32.95 21.56
N GLY A 20 16.17 32.21 22.57
CA GLY A 20 14.77 32.25 23.02
C GLY A 20 14.42 33.38 23.99
N GLY A 21 15.42 34.08 24.54
CA GLY A 21 15.23 35.09 25.60
C GLY A 21 15.34 36.56 25.17
N LEU A 22 15.68 36.85 23.91
CA LEU A 22 16.04 38.21 23.46
C LEU A 22 15.10 38.79 22.38
N LEU A 23 13.82 38.42 22.37
CA LEU A 23 12.82 39.08 21.51
C LEU A 23 11.57 39.59 22.24
N LEU A 24 11.55 39.57 23.57
CA LEU A 24 10.35 39.89 24.36
C LEU A 24 10.39 41.23 25.12
N THR A 25 11.37 42.10 24.91
CA THR A 25 11.39 43.39 25.62
C THR A 25 12.03 44.51 24.79
N MET A 26 11.28 45.12 23.87
CA MET A 26 11.37 46.58 23.61
C MET A 26 10.00 47.11 23.14
N LEU A 27 9.39 47.84 24.07
CA LEU A 27 8.16 48.62 24.03
C LEU A 27 8.22 49.74 22.96
N SER A 28 7.14 49.97 22.20
CA SER A 28 6.11 51.01 22.44
C SER A 28 6.51 52.45 22.03
N GLY A 29 5.75 53.04 21.08
CA GLY A 29 5.85 54.46 20.71
C GLY A 29 4.97 54.86 19.50
N CYS A 30 3.85 55.53 19.77
CA CYS A 30 2.68 55.83 18.93
C CYS A 30 2.88 56.76 17.70
N THR A 31 2.06 56.60 16.64
CA THR A 31 1.05 57.60 16.16
C THR A 31 0.03 56.93 15.20
N SER A 32 -1.15 57.56 15.07
CA SER A 32 -2.45 57.07 14.56
C SER A 32 -2.69 57.21 13.04
N ARG A 33 -3.32 56.19 12.39
CA ARG A 33 -4.43 56.34 11.41
C ARG A 33 -5.06 54.97 11.02
N GLU A 34 -6.35 55.03 10.67
CA GLU A 34 -7.42 54.02 10.46
C GLU A 34 -7.19 52.71 9.65
N PRO A 35 -8.14 51.73 9.73
CA PRO A 35 -7.91 50.33 9.39
C PRO A 35 -8.33 49.94 7.96
N SER A 36 -7.60 49.00 7.36
CA SER A 36 -8.08 48.15 6.26
C SER A 36 -7.74 46.68 6.58
N PRO A 37 -8.69 45.74 6.41
CA PRO A 37 -8.49 44.33 6.75
C PRO A 37 -7.89 43.55 5.57
N GLU A 38 -7.58 42.28 5.84
CA GLU A 38 -7.21 41.21 4.90
C GLU A 38 -5.73 41.07 4.56
N SER A 39 -5.04 40.33 5.43
CA SER A 39 -4.34 39.14 4.94
C SER A 39 -4.36 38.09 6.04
N GLY A 40 -5.47 37.36 6.11
CA GLY A 40 -5.55 36.15 6.91
C GLY A 40 -4.54 35.16 6.37
N SER A 41 -3.43 34.98 7.08
CA SER A 41 -2.65 33.76 6.97
C SER A 41 -3.51 32.63 7.53
N GLU A 42 -4.35 32.06 6.66
CA GLU A 42 -4.96 30.78 6.92
C GLU A 42 -3.85 29.74 6.93
N SER A 43 -3.37 29.41 8.13
CA SER A 43 -2.87 28.07 8.40
C SER A 43 -4.00 27.11 8.05
N ARG A 44 -4.00 26.60 6.80
CA ARG A 44 -4.70 25.36 6.47
C ARG A 44 -4.05 24.25 7.27
N THR A 45 -4.50 24.11 8.50
CA THR A 45 -4.60 22.78 9.10
C THR A 45 -5.45 22.00 8.12
N ALA A 46 -4.83 21.10 7.35
CA ALA A 46 -5.58 20.17 6.51
C ALA A 46 -6.61 19.51 7.43
N SER A 47 -7.89 19.78 7.21
CA SER A 47 -8.95 19.05 7.90
C SER A 47 -8.67 17.58 7.64
N ALA A 48 -8.33 16.84 8.69
CA ALA A 48 -8.38 15.41 8.61
C ALA A 48 -9.82 15.05 8.25
N SER A 49 -10.03 14.49 7.07
CA SER A 49 -11.33 13.97 6.66
C SER A 49 -11.84 13.02 7.74
N GLU A 50 -13.15 13.04 7.97
CA GLU A 50 -13.79 12.15 8.93
C GLU A 50 -13.51 10.69 8.52
N PRO A 51 -13.09 9.80 9.44
CA PRO A 51 -12.79 8.42 9.09
C PRO A 51 -14.05 7.72 8.59
N LEU A 52 -13.92 6.89 7.55
CA LEU A 52 -15.04 6.08 7.06
C LEU A 52 -15.58 5.16 8.16
N SER A 53 -16.88 4.88 8.08
CA SER A 53 -17.52 3.86 8.91
C SER A 53 -16.79 2.53 8.75
N PRO A 54 -16.58 1.72 9.81
CA PRO A 54 -16.01 0.38 9.69
C PRO A 54 -16.75 -0.56 8.72
N GLU A 55 -18.03 -0.28 8.45
CA GLU A 55 -18.89 -1.03 7.52
C GLU A 55 -18.86 -0.47 6.09
N ASP A 56 -17.96 0.47 5.80
CA ASP A 56 -17.86 1.08 4.47
C ASP A 56 -17.43 0.04 3.41
N PRO A 57 -18.13 -0.05 2.26
CA PRO A 57 -17.81 -1.03 1.21
C PRO A 57 -16.38 -0.91 0.67
N PHE A 58 -15.74 0.25 0.82
CA PHE A 58 -14.33 0.47 0.50
C PHE A 58 -13.41 -0.60 1.09
N TYR A 59 -13.67 -1.04 2.33
CA TYR A 59 -12.82 -2.01 3.00
C TYR A 59 -12.92 -3.41 2.37
N GLU A 60 -14.11 -3.80 1.94
CA GLU A 60 -14.29 -5.05 1.20
C GLU A 60 -13.61 -4.97 -0.17
N GLU A 61 -13.78 -3.85 -0.89
CA GLU A 61 -13.14 -3.60 -2.18
C GLU A 61 -11.61 -3.75 -2.07
N VAL A 62 -10.98 -3.05 -1.12
CA VAL A 62 -9.53 -3.11 -0.89
C VAL A 62 -9.06 -4.53 -0.61
N LEU A 63 -9.76 -5.28 0.24
CA LEU A 63 -9.39 -6.65 0.57
C LEU A 63 -9.51 -7.57 -0.66
N ARG A 64 -10.56 -7.39 -1.48
CA ARG A 64 -10.71 -8.14 -2.74
C ARG A 64 -9.62 -7.80 -3.75
N THR A 65 -9.26 -6.53 -3.90
CA THR A 65 -8.14 -6.09 -4.75
C THR A 65 -6.82 -6.75 -4.33
N LEU A 66 -6.62 -6.99 -3.03
CA LEU A 66 -5.43 -7.69 -2.52
C LEU A 66 -5.49 -9.22 -2.67
N GLY A 67 -6.57 -9.78 -3.20
CA GLY A 67 -6.75 -11.22 -3.39
C GLY A 67 -7.52 -11.92 -2.27
N ALA A 68 -8.46 -11.25 -1.61
CA ALA A 68 -9.42 -11.90 -0.73
C ALA A 68 -10.71 -12.25 -1.48
N GLU A 69 -11.23 -13.45 -1.26
CA GLU A 69 -12.53 -13.89 -1.78
C GLU A 69 -13.58 -13.86 -0.68
N LYS A 70 -14.80 -13.44 -1.04
CA LYS A 70 -15.93 -13.47 -0.11
C LYS A 70 -16.60 -14.84 -0.14
N THR A 71 -16.63 -15.51 1.01
CA THR A 71 -17.32 -16.79 1.17
C THR A 71 -18.84 -16.60 1.20
N GLU A 72 -19.59 -17.71 1.10
CA GLU A 72 -21.06 -17.71 1.23
C GLU A 72 -21.53 -17.12 2.57
N ASP A 73 -20.75 -17.33 3.64
CA ASP A 73 -21.00 -16.79 4.98
C ASP A 73 -20.60 -15.31 5.12
N GLY A 74 -20.12 -14.68 4.04
CA GLY A 74 -19.75 -13.27 3.98
C GLY A 74 -18.34 -12.94 4.50
N LEU A 75 -17.51 -13.95 4.79
CA LEU A 75 -16.13 -13.74 5.26
C LEU A 75 -15.18 -13.45 4.10
N LEU A 76 -14.22 -12.54 4.28
CA LEU A 76 -13.19 -12.25 3.28
C LEU A 76 -11.94 -13.08 3.57
N VAL A 77 -11.68 -14.10 2.76
CA VAL A 77 -10.60 -15.08 2.96
C VAL A 77 -9.53 -14.87 1.91
N ALA A 78 -8.27 -14.69 2.34
CA ALA A 78 -7.15 -14.56 1.40
C ALA A 78 -6.91 -15.86 0.64
N THR A 79 -6.75 -15.74 -0.68
CA THR A 79 -6.30 -16.84 -1.53
C THR A 79 -4.84 -17.21 -1.21
N PRO A 80 -4.36 -18.39 -1.64
CA PRO A 80 -2.98 -18.81 -1.41
C PRO A 80 -1.91 -17.86 -1.94
N CYS A 81 -2.22 -17.15 -3.02
CA CYS A 81 -1.27 -16.31 -3.71
C CYS A 81 -1.54 -14.81 -3.52
N SER A 82 -2.57 -14.47 -2.74
CA SER A 82 -2.95 -13.12 -2.35
C SER A 82 -1.74 -12.28 -1.89
N LEU A 83 -1.78 -11.00 -2.22
CA LEU A 83 -0.80 -10.00 -1.78
C LEU A 83 -0.81 -9.80 -0.26
N LEU A 84 -1.87 -10.24 0.43
CA LEU A 84 -1.96 -10.22 1.89
C LEU A 84 -1.00 -11.20 2.58
N THR A 85 -0.53 -12.21 1.85
CA THR A 85 0.28 -13.31 2.41
C THR A 85 1.78 -13.00 2.49
N VAL A 86 2.21 -11.85 1.96
CA VAL A 86 3.62 -11.45 1.89
C VAL A 86 3.78 -9.98 2.29
N ASN A 87 4.92 -9.62 2.88
CA ASN A 87 5.25 -8.23 3.18
C ASN A 87 5.88 -7.56 1.96
N TRP A 88 5.43 -6.37 1.60
CA TRP A 88 6.01 -5.57 0.51
C TRP A 88 5.93 -4.08 0.87
N ALA A 89 7.09 -3.41 0.89
CA ALA A 89 7.17 -1.99 1.21
C ALA A 89 6.93 -1.15 -0.05
N GLU A 90 7.39 -1.66 -1.19
CA GLU A 90 7.16 -1.13 -2.54
C GLU A 90 6.66 -2.27 -3.42
N PRO A 91 5.87 -2.00 -4.48
CA PRO A 91 5.45 -3.05 -5.42
C PRO A 91 6.64 -3.86 -5.95
N GLU A 92 7.76 -3.22 -6.26
CA GLU A 92 8.97 -3.83 -6.80
C GLU A 92 9.58 -4.92 -5.89
N ASP A 93 9.21 -4.96 -4.60
CA ASP A 93 9.61 -6.01 -3.65
C ASP A 93 8.91 -7.36 -3.92
N LEU A 94 7.80 -7.36 -4.67
CA LEU A 94 7.02 -8.55 -4.95
C LEU A 94 7.69 -9.44 -6.02
N GLU A 95 7.68 -10.75 -5.76
CA GLU A 95 8.10 -11.74 -6.76
C GLU A 95 7.16 -11.73 -7.99
N GLY A 96 7.71 -11.88 -9.20
CA GLY A 96 6.95 -11.75 -10.44
C GLY A 96 5.70 -12.65 -10.55
N TYR A 97 5.76 -13.88 -9.99
CA TYR A 97 4.59 -14.77 -9.99
C TYR A 97 3.39 -14.21 -9.20
N ARG A 98 3.63 -13.35 -8.19
CA ARG A 98 2.57 -12.74 -7.39
C ARG A 98 1.69 -11.84 -8.24
N TYR A 99 2.29 -11.08 -9.15
CA TYR A 99 1.57 -10.24 -10.10
C TYR A 99 0.75 -11.05 -11.09
N CYS A 100 1.35 -12.11 -11.63
CA CYS A 100 0.67 -13.00 -12.56
C CYS A 100 -0.56 -13.64 -11.89
N HIS A 101 -0.41 -14.12 -10.65
CA HIS A 101 -1.52 -14.73 -9.92
C HIS A 101 -2.58 -13.72 -9.49
N TRP A 102 -2.17 -12.56 -8.97
CA TRP A 102 -3.06 -11.46 -8.62
C TRP A 102 -3.94 -11.05 -9.82
N TYR A 103 -3.34 -10.89 -11.00
CA TYR A 103 -4.07 -10.53 -12.21
C TYR A 103 -5.09 -11.61 -12.58
N MET A 104 -4.70 -12.88 -12.51
CA MET A 104 -5.63 -13.98 -12.79
C MET A 104 -6.80 -14.04 -11.79
N GLU A 105 -6.61 -13.59 -10.55
CA GLU A 105 -7.69 -13.44 -9.57
C GLU A 105 -8.64 -12.28 -9.89
N GLN A 106 -8.13 -11.18 -10.46
CA GLN A 106 -8.99 -10.07 -10.93
C GLN A 106 -9.95 -10.51 -12.05
N LEU A 107 -9.60 -11.60 -12.75
CA LEU A 107 -10.43 -12.21 -13.78
C LEU A 107 -11.35 -13.31 -13.23
N SER A 108 -11.81 -13.20 -11.98
CA SER A 108 -12.72 -14.18 -11.37
C SER A 108 -14.09 -14.22 -12.04
N ASP A 109 -14.56 -13.08 -12.54
CA ASP A 109 -15.88 -12.93 -13.16
C ASP A 109 -15.90 -13.34 -14.64
N LEU A 110 -14.71 -13.56 -15.23
CA LEU A 110 -14.59 -14.01 -16.61
C LEU A 110 -15.05 -15.48 -16.72
N PRO A 111 -15.96 -15.81 -17.66
CA PRO A 111 -16.40 -17.19 -17.84
C PRO A 111 -15.22 -18.14 -18.04
N ALA A 112 -15.28 -19.31 -17.40
CA ALA A 112 -14.14 -20.23 -17.38
C ALA A 112 -13.73 -20.74 -18.78
N GLU A 113 -14.65 -20.83 -19.74
CA GLU A 113 -14.34 -21.18 -21.12
C GLU A 113 -13.60 -20.05 -21.85
N GLU A 114 -14.03 -18.80 -21.64
CA GLU A 114 -13.38 -17.63 -22.21
C GLU A 114 -11.99 -17.41 -21.63
N LYS A 115 -11.85 -17.56 -20.31
CA LYS A 115 -10.55 -17.52 -19.61
C LYS A 115 -9.60 -18.59 -20.16
N ARG A 116 -10.10 -19.81 -20.38
CA ARG A 116 -9.30 -20.87 -21.02
C ARG A 116 -8.93 -20.53 -22.45
N ALA A 117 -9.86 -20.05 -23.26
CA ALA A 117 -9.60 -19.71 -24.65
C ALA A 117 -8.53 -18.62 -24.81
N ARG A 118 -8.44 -17.68 -23.85
CA ARG A 118 -7.49 -16.56 -23.89
C ARG A 118 -6.10 -16.90 -23.35
N TYR A 119 -6.03 -17.63 -22.23
CA TYR A 119 -4.80 -17.73 -21.44
C TYR A 119 -4.20 -19.13 -21.35
N THR A 120 -4.86 -20.16 -21.91
CA THR A 120 -4.33 -21.54 -21.86
C THR A 120 -3.05 -21.60 -22.70
N PRO A 121 -1.94 -22.11 -22.15
CA PRO A 121 -0.70 -22.26 -22.89
C PRO A 121 -0.81 -23.34 -23.99
N PRO A 122 0.14 -23.39 -24.94
CA PRO A 122 0.26 -24.48 -25.90
C PRO A 122 0.33 -25.86 -25.23
N GLU A 123 0.02 -26.91 -26.01
CA GLU A 123 0.07 -28.29 -25.52
C GLU A 123 1.49 -28.64 -25.01
N GLY A 124 1.56 -29.16 -23.78
CA GLY A 124 2.82 -29.53 -23.12
C GLY A 124 3.35 -28.51 -22.10
N GLU A 125 2.76 -27.31 -22.06
CA GLU A 125 3.08 -26.27 -21.08
C GLU A 125 2.04 -26.20 -19.95
N THR A 126 2.43 -25.66 -18.79
CA THR A 126 1.60 -25.59 -17.59
C THR A 126 1.44 -24.15 -17.11
N GLY A 127 0.30 -23.83 -16.48
CA GLY A 127 0.04 -22.47 -16.00
C GLY A 127 -0.86 -21.70 -16.95
N TRP A 128 -0.68 -20.38 -16.97
CA TRP A 128 -1.37 -19.46 -17.86
C TRP A 128 -0.38 -18.54 -18.55
N LEU A 129 -0.64 -18.20 -19.81
CA LEU A 129 0.12 -17.18 -20.54
C LEU A 129 -0.69 -15.89 -20.58
N ILE A 130 -0.17 -14.84 -19.98
CA ILE A 130 -0.81 -13.54 -19.90
C ILE A 130 -0.11 -12.59 -20.88
N PRO A 131 -0.81 -11.98 -21.84
CA PRO A 131 -0.22 -10.95 -22.69
C PRO A 131 0.39 -9.83 -21.85
N ALA A 132 1.61 -9.41 -22.17
CA ALA A 132 2.32 -8.43 -21.36
C ALA A 132 1.56 -7.11 -21.24
N GLU A 133 0.96 -6.64 -22.33
CA GLU A 133 0.14 -5.43 -22.33
C GLU A 133 -1.02 -5.51 -21.32
N GLU A 134 -1.71 -6.65 -21.23
CA GLU A 134 -2.85 -6.83 -20.33
C GLU A 134 -2.44 -6.77 -18.85
N LEU A 135 -1.41 -7.55 -18.47
CA LEU A 135 -0.92 -7.54 -17.10
C LEU A 135 -0.43 -6.15 -16.71
N GLU A 136 0.43 -5.56 -17.55
CA GLU A 136 1.08 -4.29 -17.23
C GLU A 136 0.11 -3.11 -17.20
N ASN A 137 -0.95 -3.12 -18.02
CA ASN A 137 -2.03 -2.14 -17.92
C ASN A 137 -2.72 -2.24 -16.57
N ALA A 138 -3.10 -3.45 -16.14
CA ALA A 138 -3.72 -3.67 -14.84
C ALA A 138 -2.80 -3.24 -13.67
N LEU A 139 -1.49 -3.48 -13.78
CA LEU A 139 -0.52 -3.03 -12.77
C LEU A 139 -0.45 -1.51 -12.68
N ARG A 140 -0.42 -0.82 -13.83
CA ARG A 140 -0.38 0.65 -13.85
C ARG A 140 -1.67 1.25 -13.27
N GLU A 141 -2.81 0.61 -13.46
CA GLU A 141 -4.08 1.03 -12.87
C GLU A 141 -4.12 0.77 -11.35
N SER A 142 -3.62 -0.38 -10.91
CA SER A 142 -3.83 -0.87 -9.54
C SER A 142 -2.69 -0.55 -8.56
N PHE A 143 -1.47 -0.28 -9.02
CA PHE A 143 -0.30 -0.04 -8.16
C PHE A 143 0.32 1.32 -8.42
N THR A 144 0.71 1.99 -7.35
CA THR A 144 1.49 3.24 -7.44
C THR A 144 2.93 2.95 -7.88
N ALA A 145 3.49 3.79 -8.75
CA ALA A 145 4.88 3.71 -9.20
C ALA A 145 5.31 2.41 -9.90
N ALA A 146 4.41 1.46 -10.17
CA ALA A 146 4.71 0.24 -10.90
C ALA A 146 5.16 0.57 -12.34
N ASP A 147 6.47 0.70 -12.56
CA ASP A 147 7.08 0.57 -13.87
C ASP A 147 7.26 -0.91 -14.15
N PRO A 148 6.42 -1.55 -14.98
CA PRO A 148 6.46 -3.00 -15.14
C PRO A 148 7.74 -3.49 -15.84
N ALA A 149 8.64 -2.60 -16.27
CA ALA A 149 9.95 -2.96 -16.78
C ALA A 149 10.72 -3.92 -15.85
N PHE A 150 10.61 -3.76 -14.51
CA PHE A 150 11.27 -4.68 -13.57
C PHE A 150 10.76 -6.13 -13.69
N LEU A 151 9.51 -6.35 -14.13
CA LEU A 151 8.98 -7.69 -14.35
C LEU A 151 9.55 -8.34 -15.60
N ARG A 152 9.81 -7.55 -16.64
CA ARG A 152 10.43 -8.04 -17.89
C ARG A 152 11.87 -8.50 -17.66
N GLU A 153 12.54 -7.94 -16.66
CA GLU A 153 13.89 -8.39 -16.25
C GLU A 153 13.86 -9.79 -15.59
N GLN A 154 12.70 -10.26 -15.15
CA GLN A 154 12.53 -11.57 -14.54
C GLN A 154 12.25 -12.65 -15.60
N ALA A 155 13.30 -13.13 -16.25
CA ALA A 155 13.23 -14.16 -17.29
C ALA A 155 12.61 -15.50 -16.85
N ALA A 156 12.44 -15.71 -15.53
CA ALA A 156 11.68 -16.86 -15.00
C ALA A 156 10.17 -16.75 -15.24
N TYR A 157 9.68 -15.53 -15.50
CA TYR A 157 8.25 -15.23 -15.66
C TYR A 157 7.93 -14.52 -16.96
N TYR A 158 8.86 -13.81 -17.60
CA TYR A 158 8.63 -13.10 -18.85
C TYR A 158 9.34 -13.76 -20.04
N ASP A 159 8.56 -14.12 -21.06
CA ASP A 159 9.08 -14.52 -22.36
C ASP A 159 9.17 -13.28 -23.27
N THR A 160 10.39 -12.90 -23.61
CA THR A 160 10.69 -11.73 -24.44
C THR A 160 10.31 -11.93 -25.90
N ASP A 161 10.43 -13.16 -26.41
CA ASP A 161 10.13 -13.47 -27.82
C ASP A 161 8.62 -13.54 -28.04
N ALA A 162 7.88 -14.07 -27.07
CA ALA A 162 6.42 -14.13 -27.10
C ALA A 162 5.74 -12.85 -26.63
N GLY A 163 6.41 -12.02 -25.83
CA GLY A 163 5.82 -10.83 -25.20
C GLY A 163 4.75 -11.20 -24.17
N GLN A 164 4.98 -12.25 -23.39
CA GLN A 164 3.99 -12.84 -22.48
C GLN A 164 4.60 -13.15 -21.10
N TYR A 165 3.75 -13.14 -20.08
CA TYR A 165 4.10 -13.59 -18.73
C TYR A 165 3.54 -14.98 -18.44
N HIS A 166 4.32 -15.80 -17.76
CA HIS A 166 3.98 -17.16 -17.35
C HIS A 166 3.49 -17.16 -15.90
N ALA A 167 2.18 -17.28 -15.73
CA ALA A 167 1.58 -17.56 -14.42
C ALA A 167 1.73 -19.06 -14.14
N LEU A 168 2.86 -19.45 -13.55
CA LEU A 168 3.10 -20.82 -13.15
C LEU A 168 2.00 -21.28 -12.16
N LEU A 169 1.58 -22.54 -12.27
CA LEU A 169 0.69 -23.14 -11.26
C LEU A 169 1.47 -23.26 -9.94
N THR A 170 1.43 -22.22 -9.12
CA THR A 170 1.93 -22.29 -7.75
C THR A 170 0.92 -23.04 -6.90
N GLY A 171 1.15 -24.35 -6.76
CA GLY A 171 0.46 -25.17 -5.79
C GLY A 171 0.88 -24.78 -4.37
N GLY A 172 -0.08 -24.44 -3.53
CA GLY A 172 0.16 -24.16 -2.11
C GLY A 172 -1.16 -24.03 -1.37
N ARG A 173 -1.20 -24.51 -0.12
CA ARG A 173 -2.26 -24.12 0.80
C ARG A 173 -2.01 -22.66 1.17
N GLY A 174 -2.93 -21.79 0.79
CA GLY A 174 -3.04 -20.50 1.44
C GLY A 174 -3.31 -20.70 2.92
N SER A 175 -2.94 -19.71 3.73
CA SER A 175 -3.18 -19.74 5.16
C SER A 175 -4.68 -19.74 5.52
N GLY A 176 -5.56 -19.48 4.54
CA GLY A 176 -7.01 -19.41 4.74
C GLY A 176 -7.39 -18.33 5.74
N LEU A 177 -6.55 -17.31 5.91
CA LEU A 177 -6.77 -16.22 6.84
C LEU A 177 -8.01 -15.45 6.40
N THR A 178 -8.98 -15.34 7.31
CA THR A 178 -10.06 -14.38 7.19
C THR A 178 -9.53 -13.01 7.59
N TYR A 179 -9.76 -11.99 6.78
CA TYR A 179 -9.31 -10.63 7.00
C TYR A 179 -10.44 -9.67 7.33
N TRP A 180 -10.09 -8.65 8.11
CA TRP A 180 -10.90 -7.50 8.45
C TRP A 180 -10.07 -6.25 8.30
N ALA A 181 -10.71 -5.16 7.90
CA ALA A 181 -10.07 -3.87 7.73
C ALA A 181 -10.75 -2.84 8.65
N ALA A 182 -9.96 -1.87 9.10
CA ALA A 182 -10.43 -0.76 9.91
C ALA A 182 -9.69 0.52 9.51
N PRO A 183 -10.33 1.70 9.64
CA PRO A 183 -9.65 2.97 9.43
C PRO A 183 -8.47 3.09 10.40
N LEU A 184 -7.29 3.47 9.89
CA LEU A 184 -6.16 3.83 10.74
C LEU A 184 -5.86 5.33 10.64
N ARG A 185 -5.70 5.84 9.42
CA ARG A 185 -5.37 7.25 9.17
C ARG A 185 -5.70 7.65 7.74
N GLN A 186 -6.06 8.91 7.54
CA GLN A 186 -6.10 9.54 6.22
C GLN A 186 -5.25 10.82 6.21
N ASN A 187 -4.54 11.06 5.11
CA ASN A 187 -3.79 12.29 4.87
C ASN A 187 -3.92 12.69 3.40
N GLY A 188 -4.88 13.56 3.09
CA GLY A 188 -5.29 13.84 1.72
C GLY A 188 -5.77 12.57 1.03
N ASP A 189 -5.19 12.29 -0.14
CA ASP A 189 -5.51 11.12 -0.96
C ASP A 189 -4.81 9.84 -0.48
N THR A 190 -3.93 9.94 0.52
CA THR A 190 -3.25 8.78 1.10
C THR A 190 -4.03 8.23 2.29
N TRP A 191 -4.39 6.95 2.19
CA TRP A 191 -5.14 6.23 3.21
C TRP A 191 -4.27 5.14 3.80
N THR A 192 -4.25 5.05 5.12
CA THR A 192 -3.68 3.93 5.85
C THR A 192 -4.83 3.15 6.48
N VAL A 193 -4.90 1.87 6.13
CA VAL A 193 -5.91 0.93 6.61
C VAL A 193 -5.22 -0.08 7.51
N LEU A 194 -5.78 -0.30 8.70
CA LEU A 194 -5.36 -1.38 9.55
C LEU A 194 -6.00 -2.68 9.05
N LEU A 195 -5.19 -3.64 8.62
CA LEU A 195 -5.67 -4.98 8.29
C LEU A 195 -5.34 -5.92 9.44
N SER A 196 -6.29 -6.77 9.78
CA SER A 196 -6.11 -7.89 10.71
C SER A 196 -6.60 -9.16 10.03
N GLY A 197 -5.93 -10.28 10.24
CA GLY A 197 -6.38 -11.56 9.74
C GLY A 197 -6.16 -12.67 10.75
N ALA A 198 -7.01 -13.69 10.74
CA ALA A 198 -6.82 -14.89 11.54
C ALA A 198 -7.41 -16.14 10.89
N ASN A 199 -6.95 -17.32 11.31
CA ASN A 199 -7.53 -18.61 10.95
C ASN A 199 -7.83 -19.46 12.20
N ALA A 200 -8.51 -20.58 11.99
CA ALA A 200 -8.88 -21.51 13.06
C ALA A 200 -7.67 -22.19 13.74
N GLU A 201 -6.52 -22.24 13.06
CA GLU A 201 -5.27 -22.81 13.57
C GLU A 201 -4.55 -21.88 14.54
N GLY A 202 -5.05 -20.64 14.69
CA GLY A 202 -4.51 -19.65 15.63
C GLY A 202 -3.47 -18.71 15.02
N THR A 203 -3.15 -18.86 13.73
CA THR A 203 -2.35 -17.88 12.99
C THR A 203 -3.09 -16.55 13.00
N ARG A 204 -2.36 -15.48 13.30
CA ARG A 204 -2.88 -14.11 13.29
C ARG A 204 -1.94 -13.24 12.51
N VAL A 205 -2.47 -12.27 11.81
CA VAL A 205 -1.68 -11.22 11.17
C VAL A 205 -2.31 -9.89 11.51
N ARG A 206 -1.50 -8.87 11.70
CA ARG A 206 -1.96 -7.50 11.81
C ARG A 206 -0.95 -6.58 11.14
N GLY A 207 -1.39 -5.58 10.40
CA GLY A 207 -0.48 -4.67 9.72
C GLY A 207 -1.17 -3.42 9.19
N SER A 208 -0.37 -2.55 8.60
CA SER A 208 -0.85 -1.37 7.91
C SER A 208 -0.73 -1.54 6.41
N LEU A 209 -1.85 -1.39 5.71
CA LEU A 209 -1.90 -1.18 4.27
C LEU A 209 -1.92 0.32 3.98
N THR A 210 -1.13 0.75 3.02
CA THR A 210 -1.20 2.11 2.47
C THR A 210 -1.77 2.04 1.05
N VAL A 211 -2.74 2.90 0.76
CA VAL A 211 -3.34 3.06 -0.56
C VAL A 211 -3.49 4.54 -0.92
N LEU A 212 -3.55 4.84 -2.22
CA LEU A 212 -4.02 6.12 -2.72
C LEU A 212 -5.47 5.98 -3.20
N ARG A 213 -6.29 6.97 -2.83
CA ARG A 213 -7.68 7.08 -3.25
C ARG A 213 -8.02 8.55 -3.51
N GLN A 214 -8.46 8.82 -4.73
CA GLN A 214 -9.09 10.09 -5.13
C GLN A 214 -10.58 9.81 -5.34
N ASP A 215 -11.44 10.82 -5.15
CA ASP A 215 -12.87 10.63 -4.90
C ASP A 215 -13.69 9.96 -6.04
N ASP A 216 -13.09 9.62 -7.18
CA ASP A 216 -13.71 8.85 -8.27
C ASP A 216 -12.76 7.85 -8.97
N ASP A 217 -11.53 7.69 -8.48
CA ASP A 217 -10.53 6.80 -9.09
C ASP A 217 -10.45 5.45 -8.37
N PRO A 218 -10.13 4.36 -9.09
CA PRO A 218 -9.86 3.08 -8.47
C PRO A 218 -8.72 3.20 -7.46
N VAL A 219 -8.82 2.46 -6.37
CA VAL A 219 -7.81 2.46 -5.32
C VAL A 219 -6.48 1.97 -5.88
N ARG A 220 -5.39 2.71 -5.58
CA ARG A 220 -4.03 2.31 -5.96
C ARG A 220 -3.25 1.82 -4.75
N LEU A 221 -2.70 0.63 -4.88
CA LEU A 221 -1.91 -0.06 -3.86
C LEU A 221 -0.51 0.57 -3.73
N VAL A 222 -0.11 0.94 -2.51
CA VAL A 222 1.18 1.58 -2.22
C VAL A 222 2.13 0.64 -1.47
N SER A 223 1.67 0.05 -0.36
CA SER A 223 2.50 -0.82 0.48
C SER A 223 1.65 -1.70 1.39
N TRP A 224 2.10 -2.90 1.73
CA TRP A 224 1.53 -3.74 2.79
C TRP A 224 2.61 -4.17 3.78
N ASN A 225 2.48 -3.67 5.01
CA ASN A 225 3.44 -3.89 6.09
C ASN A 225 2.78 -4.67 7.24
N PRO A 226 2.73 -6.01 7.16
CA PRO A 226 2.33 -6.86 8.28
C PRO A 226 3.37 -6.81 9.41
N ASP A 227 2.88 -6.80 10.64
CA ASP A 227 3.68 -7.01 11.84
C ASP A 227 4.24 -8.43 11.83
N ARG A 228 5.55 -8.52 11.55
CA ARG A 228 6.27 -9.78 11.43
C ARG A 228 6.27 -10.61 12.71
N SER A 229 5.94 -10.02 13.87
CA SER A 229 5.79 -10.78 15.12
C SER A 229 4.53 -11.64 15.16
N THR A 230 3.60 -11.44 14.22
CA THR A 230 2.33 -12.15 14.16
C THR A 230 2.31 -13.27 13.11
N MET A 231 3.13 -13.16 12.05
CA MET A 231 3.29 -14.20 11.02
C MET A 231 4.20 -15.34 11.51
N SER A 232 3.65 -16.28 12.30
CA SER A 232 4.32 -17.54 12.69
C SER A 232 3.87 -18.73 11.86
#